data_AF-A0A821KHJ1-F1
#
_entry.id   AF-A0A821KHJ1-F1
#
_cell.length_a   1.000
_cell.length_b   1.000
_cell.length_c   1.000
_cell.angle_alpha   90.00
_cell.angle_beta   90.00
_cell.angle_gamma   90.00
#
_symmetry.space_group_name_H-M   'P 1'
#
loop_
_entity.id
_entity.type
_entity.pdbx_description
1 polymer ?
#
loop_
_entity_poly.entity_id
_entity_poly.type
_entity_poly.pdbx_seq_one_letter_code
_entity_poly.pdbx_strand_id
1 'polypeptide(L)'
;YIHHSRLRDGFCDGPVYGHAWCEGEHLSTTYAEKNTSFQSICNGFIQLASINIEGKNETDETECEKWPCNNIYTRCDEIWHCPNGEDEIGCDLSPILNCFKDHHKCDSSDTNQLICLPAKKANDGKIDCLGATDEPK
;
A
#
# COMPACT_ATOMS: atom_id res chain seq x y z
N TYR A 1 0.77 14.30 3.32
CA TYR A 1 0.37 13.03 2.69
C TYR A 1 -1.06 13.22 2.20
N ILE A 2 -1.27 13.21 0.89
CA ILE A 2 -2.61 13.38 0.29
C ILE A 2 -3.05 11.99 -0.16
N HIS A 3 -4.21 11.54 0.34
CA HIS A 3 -4.77 10.24 0.01
C HIS A 3 -5.12 10.18 -1.48
N HIS A 4 -4.77 9.10 -2.19
CA HIS A 4 -4.91 8.99 -3.65
C HIS A 4 -6.36 9.19 -4.16
N SER A 5 -7.37 8.91 -3.33
CA SER A 5 -8.79 9.17 -3.66
C SER A 5 -9.16 10.65 -3.78
N ARG A 6 -8.26 11.54 -3.38
CA ARG A 6 -8.43 13.00 -3.37
C ARG A 6 -7.68 13.69 -4.51
N LEU A 7 -7.13 12.90 -5.44
CA LEU A 7 -6.55 13.39 -6.67
C LEU A 7 -7.63 13.32 -7.75
N ARG A 8 -7.88 14.43 -8.44
CA ARG A 8 -8.83 14.50 -9.56
C ARG A 8 -10.28 14.19 -9.15
N ASP A 9 -10.68 14.62 -7.95
CA ASP A 9 -12.07 14.51 -7.46
C ASP A 9 -12.91 15.75 -7.82
N GLY A 10 -12.32 16.71 -8.55
CA GLY A 10 -12.94 17.97 -8.91
C GLY A 10 -12.88 19.01 -7.80
N PHE A 11 -12.22 18.71 -6.67
CA PHE A 11 -12.13 19.58 -5.51
C PHE A 11 -10.67 19.92 -5.17
N CYS A 12 -10.40 21.21 -4.94
CA CYS A 12 -9.04 21.64 -4.60
C CYS A 12 -8.80 21.50 -3.10
N ASP A 13 -8.09 20.43 -2.71
CA ASP A 13 -7.73 20.15 -1.31
C ASP A 13 -6.53 20.94 -0.77
N GLY A 14 -5.86 21.72 -1.63
CA GLY A 14 -4.67 22.51 -1.31
C GLY A 14 -4.86 24.03 -1.47
N PRO A 15 -3.87 24.84 -1.08
CA PRO A 15 -3.91 26.29 -1.26
C PRO A 15 -3.91 26.67 -2.75
N VAL A 16 -4.90 27.46 -3.16
CA VAL A 16 -5.04 27.95 -4.54
C VAL A 16 -4.10 29.14 -4.74
N TYR A 17 -3.11 29.01 -5.63
CA TYR A 17 -2.24 30.13 -6.02
C TYR A 17 -2.73 30.74 -7.34
N GLY A 18 -3.22 31.98 -7.27
CA GLY A 18 -3.73 32.70 -8.45
C GLY A 18 -5.01 32.10 -9.05
N HIS A 19 -5.37 32.53 -10.27
CA HIS A 19 -6.61 32.11 -10.93
C HIS A 19 -6.60 30.60 -11.25
N ALA A 20 -7.22 29.81 -10.37
CA ALA A 20 -7.69 28.44 -10.61
C ALA A 20 -6.61 27.37 -10.92
N TRP A 21 -5.39 27.52 -10.40
CA TRP A 21 -4.38 26.45 -10.49
C TRP A 21 -4.38 25.63 -9.20
N CYS A 22 -4.82 24.37 -9.31
CA CYS A 22 -4.79 23.38 -8.26
C CYS A 22 -3.88 22.23 -8.67
N GLU A 23 -2.76 22.07 -7.98
CA GLU A 23 -1.73 21.07 -8.30
C GLU A 23 -2.25 19.63 -8.21
N GLY A 24 -3.30 19.38 -7.41
CA GLY A 24 -3.95 18.06 -7.31
C GLY A 24 -4.97 17.75 -8.41
N GLU A 25 -5.44 18.75 -9.15
CA GLU A 25 -6.50 18.63 -10.16
C GLU A 25 -5.99 18.77 -11.60
N HIS A 26 -4.84 19.41 -11.77
CA HIS A 26 -4.22 19.59 -13.09
C HIS A 26 -3.07 18.59 -13.27
N LEU A 27 -3.36 17.49 -13.98
CA LEU A 27 -2.37 16.53 -14.48
C LEU A 27 -1.41 17.24 -15.45
N SER A 28 -0.42 17.93 -14.92
CA SER A 28 0.84 18.06 -15.61
C SER A 28 1.46 16.66 -15.63
N THR A 29 1.48 16.05 -16.81
CA THR A 29 2.10 14.76 -17.14
C THR A 29 3.53 14.61 -16.59
N THR A 30 4.17 15.69 -16.14
CA THR A 30 5.53 15.69 -15.59
C THR A 30 5.65 15.36 -14.09
N TYR A 31 4.57 15.32 -13.30
CA TYR A 31 4.68 15.01 -11.85
C TYR A 31 4.52 13.52 -11.55
N ALA A 32 3.59 12.83 -12.23
CA ALA A 32 3.43 11.38 -12.11
C ALA A 32 4.63 10.62 -12.70
N GLU A 33 5.26 11.16 -13.75
CA GLU A 33 6.47 10.58 -14.37
C GLU A 33 7.76 10.80 -13.55
N LYS A 34 7.78 11.69 -12.54
CA LYS A 34 9.02 12.05 -11.82
C LYS A 34 9.14 11.54 -10.39
N ASN A 35 8.05 11.11 -9.75
CA ASN A 35 8.01 10.81 -8.31
C ASN A 35 7.35 9.45 -7.99
N THR A 36 7.63 8.40 -8.77
CA THR A 36 7.24 7.04 -8.37
C THR A 36 8.08 6.61 -7.18
N SER A 37 7.43 6.13 -6.13
CA SER A 37 8.10 5.70 -4.91
C SER A 37 8.49 4.23 -5.01
N PHE A 38 9.57 3.79 -4.36
CA PHE A 38 9.90 2.36 -4.34
C PHE A 38 8.80 1.50 -3.70
N GLN A 39 8.00 2.09 -2.80
CA GLN A 39 6.81 1.49 -2.20
C GLN A 39 5.69 1.21 -3.22
N SER A 40 5.68 1.89 -4.37
CA SER A 40 4.60 1.77 -5.35
C SER A 40 4.94 0.84 -6.51
N ILE A 41 6.08 0.16 -6.46
CA ILE A 41 6.47 -0.85 -7.45
C ILE A 41 5.81 -2.17 -7.06
N CYS A 42 5.17 -2.84 -8.01
CA CYS A 42 4.52 -4.14 -7.82
C CYS A 42 3.43 -4.13 -6.75
N ASN A 43 2.61 -3.08 -6.76
CA ASN A 43 1.48 -2.90 -5.83
C ASN A 43 0.11 -3.20 -6.46
N GLY A 44 0.10 -3.72 -7.69
CA GLY A 44 -1.10 -4.03 -8.46
C GLY A 44 -1.65 -2.87 -9.29
N PHE A 45 -1.02 -1.69 -9.27
CA PHE A 45 -1.45 -0.52 -10.02
C PHE A 45 -0.37 -0.05 -10.99
N ILE A 46 -0.70 0.03 -12.27
CA ILE A 46 0.20 0.64 -13.26
C ILE A 46 0.18 2.16 -13.05
N GLN A 47 1.21 2.68 -12.41
CA GLN A 47 1.36 4.12 -12.14
C GLN A 47 2.39 4.76 -13.06
N LEU A 48 3.32 3.97 -13.61
CA LEU A 48 4.26 4.41 -14.62
C LEU A 48 3.77 4.14 -16.04
N ALA A 49 4.02 5.11 -16.93
CA ALA A 49 3.80 4.92 -18.35
C ALA A 49 4.67 3.76 -18.85
N SER A 50 4.09 2.86 -19.64
CA SER A 50 4.83 1.72 -20.15
C SER A 50 5.97 2.16 -21.05
N ILE A 51 7.13 1.55 -20.84
CA ILE A 51 8.33 1.76 -21.65
C ILE A 51 8.62 0.51 -22.47
N ASN A 52 9.05 0.68 -23.72
CA ASN A 52 9.45 -0.44 -24.55
C ASN A 52 10.95 -0.73 -24.32
N ILE A 53 11.25 -1.88 -23.71
CA ILE A 53 12.61 -2.38 -23.52
C ILE A 53 12.72 -3.68 -24.32
N GLU A 54 13.62 -3.72 -25.31
CA GLU A 54 13.88 -4.91 -26.13
C GLU A 54 12.63 -5.53 -26.78
N GLY A 55 11.65 -4.71 -27.15
CA GLY A 55 10.41 -5.16 -27.78
C GLY A 55 9.33 -5.61 -26.79
N LYS A 56 9.58 -5.58 -25.48
CA LYS A 56 8.60 -5.82 -24.43
C LYS A 56 8.15 -4.49 -23.81
N ASN A 57 6.85 -4.38 -23.57
CA ASN A 57 6.26 -3.24 -22.87
C ASN A 57 6.34 -3.51 -21.37
N GLU A 58 7.24 -2.81 -20.68
CA GLU A 58 7.46 -2.93 -19.24
C GLU A 58 6.68 -1.82 -18.50
N THR A 59 6.27 -2.12 -17.27
CA THR A 59 5.64 -1.18 -16.34
C THR A 59 6.26 -1.35 -14.95
N ASP A 60 5.84 -0.56 -13.97
CA ASP A 60 6.11 -0.78 -12.54
C ASP A 60 5.47 -2.06 -11.97
N GLU A 61 4.71 -2.79 -12.78
CA GLU A 61 3.99 -4.02 -12.43
C GLU A 61 4.49 -5.24 -13.25
N THR A 62 5.63 -5.11 -13.93
CA THR A 62 6.27 -6.24 -14.61
C THR A 62 7.46 -6.78 -13.83
N GLU A 63 7.71 -8.09 -13.98
CA GLU A 63 8.81 -8.79 -13.31
C GLU A 63 8.76 -8.72 -11.76
N CYS A 64 7.57 -8.66 -11.17
CA CYS A 64 7.38 -8.58 -9.72
C CYS A 64 7.94 -9.78 -8.95
N GLU A 65 8.21 -10.91 -9.60
CA GLU A 65 8.99 -12.00 -9.00
C GLU A 65 10.41 -11.60 -8.58
N LYS A 66 10.95 -10.51 -9.16
CA LYS A 66 12.25 -9.91 -8.78
C LYS A 66 12.10 -8.86 -7.67
N TRP A 67 10.88 -8.47 -7.33
CA TRP A 67 10.56 -7.48 -6.31
C TRP A 67 9.69 -8.11 -5.21
N PRO A 68 10.29 -8.80 -4.22
CA PRO A 68 9.54 -9.54 -3.21
C PRO A 68 8.65 -8.58 -2.40
N CYS A 69 7.44 -9.02 -2.10
CA CYS A 69 6.47 -8.25 -1.30
C CYS A 69 7.00 -7.89 0.09
N ASN A 70 7.90 -8.67 0.68
CA ASN A 70 8.60 -8.36 1.93
C ASN A 70 10.00 -7.83 1.60
N ASN A 71 10.14 -6.51 1.57
CA ASN A 71 11.38 -5.81 1.29
C ASN A 71 11.56 -4.62 2.25
N ILE A 72 12.66 -3.88 2.11
CA ILE A 72 12.97 -2.77 3.03
C ILE A 72 11.97 -1.62 3.02
N TYR A 73 11.13 -1.53 1.98
CA TYR A 73 10.14 -0.46 1.80
C TYR A 73 8.74 -0.86 2.27
N THR A 74 8.45 -2.16 2.29
CA THR A 74 7.14 -2.73 2.68
C THR A 74 7.17 -3.37 4.06
N ARG A 75 8.35 -3.71 4.60
CA ARG A 75 8.48 -4.34 5.91
C ARG A 75 8.05 -3.40 7.04
N CYS A 76 7.11 -3.86 7.87
CA CYS A 76 6.64 -3.18 9.06
C CYS A 76 6.09 -1.78 8.78
N ASP A 77 5.39 -1.60 7.65
CA ASP A 77 4.80 -0.33 7.24
C ASP A 77 3.30 -0.22 7.57
N GLU A 78 2.77 -1.20 8.31
CA GLU A 78 1.36 -1.35 8.71
C GLU A 78 0.41 -1.70 7.55
N ILE A 79 0.94 -2.03 6.36
CA ILE A 79 0.17 -2.45 5.19
C ILE A 79 0.56 -3.89 4.84
N TRP A 80 -0.42 -4.72 4.48
CA TRP A 80 -0.17 -6.08 4.05
C TRP A 80 0.09 -6.12 2.55
N HIS A 81 1.37 -6.15 2.17
CA HIS A 81 1.80 -6.32 0.78
C HIS A 81 1.95 -7.80 0.41
N CYS A 82 2.24 -8.66 1.38
CA CYS A 82 2.33 -10.11 1.16
C CYS A 82 0.98 -10.81 1.40
N PRO A 83 0.67 -11.90 0.67
CA PRO A 83 -0.58 -12.64 0.86
C PRO A 83 -0.83 -13.13 2.29
N ASN A 84 0.23 -13.51 3.01
CA ASN A 84 0.15 -13.95 4.41
C ASN A 84 0.63 -12.88 5.40
N GLY A 85 0.76 -11.61 4.97
CA GLY A 85 1.21 -10.50 5.80
C GLY A 85 2.62 -10.65 6.40
N GLU A 86 3.50 -11.46 5.78
CA GLU A 86 4.85 -11.78 6.30
C GLU A 86 5.76 -10.56 6.46
N ASP A 87 5.49 -9.51 5.69
CA ASP A 87 6.08 -8.17 5.79
C ASP A 87 5.76 -7.46 7.12
N GLU A 88 4.63 -7.81 7.75
CA GLU A 88 4.12 -7.21 8.99
C GLU A 88 4.31 -8.08 10.24
N ILE A 89 5.11 -9.15 10.14
CA ILE A 89 5.42 -10.06 11.26
C ILE A 89 6.76 -9.67 11.93
N GLY A 90 6.76 -9.73 13.27
CA GLY A 90 7.98 -9.51 14.07
C GLY A 90 8.44 -8.06 14.08
N CYS A 91 7.49 -7.13 14.01
CA CYS A 91 7.71 -5.69 14.06
C CYS A 91 7.66 -5.19 15.51
N ASP A 92 8.82 -5.02 16.15
CA ASP A 92 8.95 -4.65 17.59
C ASP A 92 8.69 -3.15 17.88
N LEU A 93 7.81 -2.49 17.12
CA LEU A 93 7.74 -1.02 17.08
C LEU A 93 6.52 -0.39 17.75
N SER A 94 5.49 -1.15 18.15
CA SER A 94 4.28 -0.54 18.73
C SER A 94 4.28 -0.51 20.27
N PRO A 95 4.25 0.68 20.91
CA PRO A 95 4.10 0.78 22.36
C PRO A 95 2.69 0.45 22.86
N ILE A 96 1.71 0.30 21.96
CA ILE A 96 0.28 0.14 22.29
C ILE A 96 -0.10 -1.33 22.44
N LEU A 97 0.43 -2.20 21.57
CA LEU A 97 0.16 -3.64 21.58
C LEU A 97 1.42 -4.37 21.11
N ASN A 98 2.01 -5.15 22.01
CA ASN A 98 3.19 -5.95 21.72
C ASN A 98 2.75 -7.36 21.31
N CYS A 99 2.75 -7.63 20.01
CA CYS A 99 2.40 -8.94 19.48
C CYS A 99 3.63 -9.85 19.42
N PHE A 100 3.44 -11.14 19.71
CA PHE A 100 4.50 -12.14 19.56
C PHE A 100 4.99 -12.22 18.11
N LYS A 101 6.21 -12.72 17.91
CA LYS A 101 6.88 -12.84 16.61
C LYS A 101 6.13 -13.62 15.53
N ASP A 102 5.02 -14.28 15.83
CA ASP A 102 4.21 -15.06 14.88
C ASP A 102 2.76 -14.54 14.80
N HIS A 103 2.53 -13.27 15.15
CA HIS A 103 1.22 -12.64 15.12
C HIS A 103 1.27 -11.30 14.37
N HIS A 104 0.19 -11.00 13.66
CA HIS A 104 -0.04 -9.70 13.04
C HIS A 104 -0.83 -8.81 13.99
N LYS A 105 -0.61 -7.51 13.88
CA LYS A 105 -1.55 -6.54 14.44
C LYS A 105 -2.80 -6.51 13.57
N CYS A 106 -3.96 -6.57 14.20
CA CYS A 106 -5.25 -6.61 13.53
C CYS A 106 -6.26 -5.82 14.36
N ASP A 107 -7.08 -4.99 13.73
CA ASP A 107 -8.27 -4.45 14.39
C ASP A 107 -9.41 -5.43 14.15
N SER A 108 -9.88 -6.08 15.22
CA SER A 108 -10.84 -7.17 15.10
C SER A 108 -12.15 -6.70 14.49
N SER A 109 -12.65 -7.43 13.48
CA SER A 109 -13.95 -7.17 12.86
C SER A 109 -15.13 -7.38 13.81
N ASP A 110 -14.96 -8.22 14.84
CA ASP A 110 -16.02 -8.58 15.78
C ASP A 110 -16.09 -7.63 16.98
N THR A 111 -14.95 -7.17 17.47
CA THR A 111 -14.87 -6.38 18.72
C THR A 111 -14.44 -4.93 18.52
N ASN A 112 -13.97 -4.54 17.33
CA ASN A 112 -13.38 -3.23 17.06
C ASN A 112 -12.25 -2.88 18.04
N GLN A 113 -11.45 -3.88 18.40
CA GLN A 113 -10.30 -3.75 19.27
C GLN A 113 -9.05 -4.28 18.57
N LEU A 114 -7.92 -3.63 18.86
CA LEU A 114 -6.61 -4.11 18.46
C LEU A 114 -6.31 -5.45 19.13
N ILE A 115 -6.14 -6.49 18.30
CA ILE A 115 -5.77 -7.84 18.69
C ILE A 115 -4.47 -8.25 17.99
N CYS A 116 -3.82 -9.28 18.55
CA CYS A 116 -2.75 -9.99 17.87
C CYS A 116 -3.37 -11.19 17.16
N LEU A 117 -3.48 -11.12 15.84
CA LEU A 117 -4.00 -12.19 15.00
C LEU A 117 -2.88 -13.21 14.73
N PRO A 118 -3.06 -14.52 15.02
CA PRO A 118 -2.09 -15.54 14.67
C PRO A 118 -1.80 -15.56 13.17
N ALA A 119 -0.53 -15.70 12.77
CA ALA A 119 -0.15 -15.70 11.35
C ALA A 119 -0.80 -16.80 10.49
N LYS A 120 -1.33 -17.84 11.12
CA LYS A 120 -2.08 -18.91 10.45
C LYS A 120 -3.50 -18.53 10.03
N LYS A 121 -4.00 -17.40 10.54
CA LYS A 121 -5.32 -16.84 10.26
C LYS A 121 -5.24 -15.72 9.20
N ALA A 122 -4.03 -15.36 8.78
CA ALA A 122 -3.83 -14.57 7.59
C ALA A 122 -4.20 -15.42 6.36
N ASN A 123 -5.07 -14.90 5.50
CA ASN A 123 -5.45 -15.51 4.22
C ASN A 123 -5.97 -16.95 4.38
N ASP A 124 -6.77 -17.17 5.43
CA ASP A 124 -7.42 -18.44 5.74
C ASP A 124 -8.85 -18.55 5.16
N GLY A 125 -9.30 -17.50 4.46
CA GLY A 125 -10.62 -17.36 3.86
C GLY A 125 -11.66 -16.79 4.80
N LYS A 126 -11.28 -16.36 6.02
CA LYS A 126 -12.17 -15.78 7.02
C LYS A 126 -11.69 -14.38 7.41
N ILE A 127 -12.56 -13.40 7.20
CA ILE A 127 -12.33 -12.03 7.65
C ILE A 127 -12.33 -11.99 9.19
N ASP A 128 -11.16 -11.83 9.80
CA ASP A 128 -10.96 -11.55 11.22
C ASP A 128 -10.61 -10.06 11.47
N CYS A 129 -10.07 -9.35 10.48
CA CYS A 129 -9.70 -7.94 10.59
C CYS A 129 -10.68 -7.00 9.88
N LEU A 130 -10.84 -5.80 10.44
CA LEU A 130 -11.59 -4.73 9.80
C LEU A 130 -11.02 -4.41 8.42
N GLY A 131 -11.93 -4.21 7.46
CA GLY A 131 -11.54 -3.98 6.07
C GLY A 131 -11.05 -5.22 5.33
N ALA A 132 -11.13 -6.41 5.94
CA ALA A 132 -10.61 -7.65 5.37
C ALA A 132 -9.11 -7.55 5.03
N THR A 133 -8.34 -6.80 5.84
CA THR A 133 -6.90 -6.62 5.64
C THR A 133 -6.13 -7.93 5.77
N ASP A 134 -6.65 -8.88 6.55
CA ASP A 134 -6.11 -10.22 6.70
C ASP A 134 -6.41 -11.16 5.52
N GLU A 135 -7.29 -10.76 4.60
CA GLU A 135 -7.80 -11.56 3.49
C GLU A 135 -7.63 -10.83 2.14
N PRO A 136 -6.38 -10.59 1.68
CA PRO A 136 -6.11 -9.92 0.40
C PRO A 136 -6.65 -10.75 -0.78
N LYS A 137 -7.31 -10.07 -1.73
CA LYS A 137 -7.98 -10.67 -2.91
C LYS A 137 -7.10 -10.75 -4.15
#